data_AF-A0A2G1XB89-F1
#
_entry.id   AF-A0A2G1XB89-F1
#
_cell.length_a   1.000
_cell.length_b   1.000
_cell.length_c   1.000
_cell.angle_alpha   90.00
_cell.angle_beta   90.00
_cell.angle_gamma   90.00
#
_symmetry.space_group_name_H-M   'P 1'
#
loop_
_entity.id
_entity.type
_entity.pdbx_description
1 polymer ?
#
loop_
_entity_poly.entity_id
_entity_poly.type
_entity_poly.pdbx_seq_one_letter_code
_entity_poly.pdbx_strand_id
1 'polypeptide(L)'
;MVSGAVRRIHPPEPRYSPYAPPPPPRGAPVKSRRRSWRSLPTLLSALALAVTAAVVPQAAAAATAPVVSSGWNDYSCKPSAAHPRPVVLVHGTLENSTNNWWSFAPYLARRGYCVFSLDYGRLPGVPYFGGLGPVAASAGELAVHVDKVLKATGAAKADLVGHSQGGMLPRYYTKFLGGAPKVNAIVGIAPNNHGTTLSGLTGLLNVVPGARDAIRGTAPGLTDQVVGSEFMRKLNEGGDTLPGIRYTVIATRWDEVVTPYRTQFLSGPGVRNVLVQDLCPVDISEHLALGTIDRIAFHEAAGALDPEHATPANCATLLT
;
A
#
# COMPACT_ATOMS: atom_id res chain seq x y z
N MET A 1 71.13 17.26 -0.49
CA MET A 1 71.26 16.78 -1.88
C MET A 1 70.78 15.34 -1.96
N VAL A 2 69.54 15.10 -2.38
CA VAL A 2 69.11 13.81 -2.94
C VAL A 2 68.11 14.12 -4.05
N SER A 3 68.33 13.45 -5.18
CA SER A 3 67.91 13.78 -6.53
C SER A 3 66.42 13.50 -6.81
N GLY A 4 65.77 14.40 -7.53
CA GLY A 4 64.41 14.26 -8.03
C GLY A 4 64.36 13.44 -9.32
N ALA A 5 63.39 12.52 -9.41
CA ALA A 5 63.04 11.81 -10.63
C ALA A 5 61.60 12.17 -11.03
N VAL A 6 61.48 12.98 -12.08
CA VAL A 6 60.22 13.34 -12.73
C VAL A 6 59.81 12.20 -13.66
N ARG A 7 58.71 11.50 -13.34
CA ARG A 7 58.08 10.53 -14.26
C ARG A 7 57.21 11.28 -15.29
N ARG A 8 57.47 11.06 -16.58
CA ARG A 8 56.60 11.50 -17.69
C ARG A 8 55.32 10.67 -17.68
N ILE A 9 54.17 11.34 -17.76
CA ILE A 9 52.84 10.72 -17.89
C ILE A 9 52.49 10.72 -19.39
N HIS A 10 52.30 9.53 -19.98
CA HIS A 10 51.71 9.36 -21.30
C HIS A 10 50.17 9.35 -21.18
N PRO A 11 49.42 9.90 -22.15
CA PRO A 11 47.96 9.83 -22.15
C PRO A 11 47.48 8.41 -22.49
N PRO A 12 46.33 7.97 -21.97
CA PRO A 12 45.77 6.66 -22.28
C PRO A 12 45.13 6.61 -23.67
N GLU A 13 45.34 5.51 -24.38
CA GLU A 13 44.63 5.18 -25.63
C GLU A 13 43.13 4.92 -25.39
N PRO A 14 42.25 5.24 -26.35
CA PRO A 14 40.82 4.98 -26.24
C PRO A 14 40.52 3.47 -26.39
N ARG A 15 39.89 2.89 -25.36
CA ARG A 15 39.33 1.54 -25.43
C ARG A 15 38.04 1.55 -26.26
N TYR A 16 38.03 0.77 -27.33
CA TYR A 16 36.85 0.43 -28.12
C TYR A 16 35.93 -0.51 -27.32
N SER A 17 34.64 -0.17 -27.18
CA SER A 17 33.60 -1.03 -26.57
C SER A 17 32.78 -1.71 -27.67
N PRO A 18 32.65 -3.05 -27.72
CA PRO A 18 32.09 -3.75 -28.88
C PRO A 18 30.57 -4.01 -28.81
N TYR A 19 29.77 -3.20 -28.11
CA TYR A 19 28.31 -3.34 -28.14
C TYR A 19 27.59 -1.99 -28.09
N ALA A 20 27.25 -1.46 -29.26
CA ALA A 20 26.22 -0.43 -29.44
C ALA A 20 25.23 -0.92 -30.51
N PRO A 21 23.90 -0.84 -30.28
CA PRO A 21 22.90 -1.29 -31.24
C PRO A 21 22.76 -0.34 -32.44
N PRO A 22 22.36 -0.84 -33.62
CA PRO A 22 22.29 -0.04 -34.84
C PRO A 22 21.07 0.91 -34.88
N PRO A 23 21.15 2.04 -35.61
CA PRO A 23 20.04 2.97 -35.80
C PRO A 23 18.98 2.45 -36.80
N PRO A 24 17.74 2.96 -36.74
CA PRO A 24 16.65 2.53 -37.62
C PRO A 24 16.82 3.03 -39.07
N PRO A 25 16.29 2.30 -40.07
CA PRO A 25 16.45 2.62 -41.48
C PRO A 25 15.61 3.84 -41.91
N ARG A 26 16.21 4.69 -42.76
CA ARG A 26 15.56 5.84 -43.41
C ARG A 26 14.71 5.39 -44.60
N GLY A 27 13.49 5.93 -44.69
CA GLY A 27 12.53 5.65 -45.76
C GLY A 27 13.00 6.11 -47.15
N ALA A 28 12.65 5.32 -48.16
CA ALA A 28 12.88 5.61 -49.58
C ALA A 28 11.71 6.38 -50.21
N PRO A 29 11.95 7.19 -51.27
CA PRO A 29 10.97 8.11 -51.82
C PRO A 29 10.06 7.45 -52.86
N VAL A 30 8.75 7.75 -52.80
CA VAL A 30 7.78 7.35 -53.83
C VAL A 30 7.84 8.35 -54.99
N LYS A 31 8.18 7.83 -56.18
CA LYS A 31 8.26 8.58 -57.44
C LYS A 31 6.86 8.92 -57.97
N SER A 32 6.64 10.19 -58.27
CA SER A 32 5.48 10.69 -58.99
C SER A 32 5.58 10.37 -60.49
N ARG A 33 4.51 9.85 -61.08
CA ARG A 33 4.37 9.69 -62.53
C ARG A 33 3.15 10.47 -62.99
N ARG A 34 3.40 11.59 -63.68
CA ARG A 34 2.38 12.31 -64.46
C ARG A 34 2.15 11.58 -65.78
N ARG A 35 0.89 11.43 -66.19
CA ARG A 35 0.52 11.40 -67.60
C ARG A 35 -0.82 12.10 -67.79
N SER A 36 -0.80 13.11 -68.65
CA SER A 36 -1.91 13.96 -69.05
C SER A 36 -2.53 13.47 -70.36
N TRP A 37 -3.74 13.98 -70.63
CA TRP A 37 -4.44 14.20 -71.92
C TRP A 37 -5.91 13.74 -71.78
N ARG A 38 -6.95 14.42 -72.25
CA ARG A 38 -7.20 15.78 -72.77
C ARG A 38 -8.75 15.84 -73.03
N SER A 39 -9.37 16.98 -72.71
CA SER A 39 -10.58 17.59 -73.31
C SER A 39 -12.02 17.01 -73.08
N LEU A 40 -12.86 17.91 -72.54
CA LEU A 40 -14.35 18.03 -72.46
C LEU A 40 -15.09 17.97 -73.83
N PRO A 41 -16.47 17.98 -73.97
CA PRO A 41 -17.47 18.67 -73.12
C PRO A 41 -18.92 18.12 -72.99
N THR A 42 -19.73 18.87 -72.20
CA THR A 42 -21.16 19.26 -72.35
C THR A 42 -22.36 18.43 -71.84
N LEU A 43 -23.08 19.09 -70.89
CA LEU A 43 -24.54 19.37 -70.81
C LEU A 43 -25.54 18.40 -70.13
N LEU A 44 -26.11 18.91 -69.02
CA LEU A 44 -27.52 18.95 -68.57
C LEU A 44 -28.37 17.67 -68.64
N SER A 45 -28.89 17.22 -67.49
CA SER A 45 -30.29 17.45 -67.08
C SER A 45 -30.63 16.71 -65.78
N ALA A 46 -31.48 17.35 -64.97
CA ALA A 46 -31.93 16.92 -63.65
C ALA A 46 -32.91 15.73 -63.70
N LEU A 47 -32.89 14.89 -62.66
CA LEU A 47 -34.10 14.25 -62.16
C LEU A 47 -33.95 13.97 -60.66
N ALA A 48 -34.86 14.55 -59.89
CA ALA A 48 -34.97 14.42 -58.44
C ALA A 48 -35.56 13.05 -58.06
N LEU A 49 -34.94 12.39 -57.09
CA LEU A 49 -35.62 11.43 -56.22
C LEU A 49 -35.46 11.89 -54.78
N ALA A 50 -36.57 12.33 -54.20
CA ALA A 50 -36.67 12.59 -52.77
C ALA A 50 -36.60 11.25 -52.04
N VAL A 51 -35.50 11.01 -51.31
CA VAL A 51 -35.44 10.00 -50.26
C VAL A 51 -35.56 10.76 -48.94
N THR A 52 -36.73 10.72 -48.33
CA THR A 52 -36.94 11.20 -46.96
C THR A 52 -36.24 10.23 -46.00
N ALA A 53 -35.00 10.53 -45.65
CA ALA A 53 -34.34 9.86 -44.53
C ALA A 53 -35.04 10.31 -43.23
N ALA A 54 -35.83 9.42 -42.64
CA ALA A 54 -36.31 9.59 -41.29
C ALA A 54 -35.10 9.56 -40.35
N VAL A 55 -34.68 10.73 -39.89
CA VAL A 55 -33.62 10.86 -38.88
C VAL A 55 -34.25 10.51 -37.54
N VAL A 56 -34.15 9.23 -37.16
CA VAL A 56 -34.37 8.86 -35.77
C VAL A 56 -33.16 9.42 -35.00
N PRO A 57 -33.34 10.29 -33.99
CA PRO A 57 -32.23 10.70 -33.17
C PRO A 57 -31.79 9.46 -32.37
N GLN A 58 -30.72 8.81 -32.83
CA GLN A 58 -30.01 7.83 -32.04
C GLN A 58 -29.40 8.60 -30.87
N ALA A 59 -30.13 8.72 -29.77
CA ALA A 59 -29.53 9.08 -28.50
C ALA A 59 -28.49 8.01 -28.21
N ALA A 60 -27.22 8.32 -28.52
CA ALA A 60 -26.10 7.52 -28.08
C ALA A 60 -26.11 7.60 -26.55
N ALA A 61 -26.80 6.65 -25.92
CA ALA A 61 -26.50 6.29 -24.56
C ALA A 61 -25.05 5.84 -24.60
N ALA A 62 -24.15 6.75 -24.25
CA ALA A 62 -22.78 6.40 -23.92
C ALA A 62 -22.91 5.43 -22.75
N ALA A 63 -22.88 4.13 -23.06
CA ALA A 63 -22.69 3.11 -22.05
C ALA A 63 -21.35 3.46 -21.41
N THR A 64 -21.40 4.08 -20.22
CA THR A 64 -20.24 4.22 -19.37
C THR A 64 -19.75 2.80 -19.16
N ALA A 65 -18.64 2.45 -19.81
CA ALA A 65 -17.92 1.23 -19.50
C ALA A 65 -17.79 1.20 -17.97
N PRO A 66 -18.13 0.08 -17.30
CA PRO A 66 -18.03 0.02 -15.86
C PRO A 66 -16.60 0.40 -15.51
N VAL A 67 -16.46 1.51 -14.77
CA VAL A 67 -15.17 1.90 -14.23
C VAL A 67 -14.74 0.70 -13.39
N VAL A 68 -13.68 0.03 -13.81
CA VAL A 68 -13.07 -1.05 -13.01
C VAL A 68 -12.49 -0.36 -11.79
N SER A 69 -13.34 -0.16 -10.79
CA SER A 69 -12.96 0.28 -9.45
C SER A 69 -12.06 -0.83 -8.89
N SER A 70 -10.94 -0.44 -8.28
CA SER A 70 -10.05 -1.35 -7.54
C SER A 70 -10.77 -2.07 -6.38
N GLY A 71 -12.02 -1.72 -6.09
CA GLY A 71 -12.83 -2.26 -4.99
C GLY A 71 -12.47 -1.68 -3.62
N TRP A 72 -11.46 -0.80 -3.54
CA TRP A 72 -11.02 -0.15 -2.32
C TRP A 72 -10.83 1.36 -2.57
N ASN A 73 -10.93 2.19 -1.52
CA ASN A 73 -10.94 3.66 -1.55
C ASN A 73 -12.14 4.27 -2.28
N ASP A 74 -13.23 3.51 -2.40
CA ASP A 74 -14.52 4.00 -2.89
C ASP A 74 -15.33 4.63 -1.74
N TYR A 75 -15.33 5.96 -1.68
CA TYR A 75 -16.08 6.71 -0.66
C TYR A 75 -17.60 6.72 -0.88
N SER A 76 -18.09 6.16 -1.99
CA SER A 76 -19.52 5.88 -2.18
C SER A 76 -19.96 4.55 -1.57
N CYS A 77 -19.00 3.68 -1.20
CA CYS A 77 -19.28 2.37 -0.60
C CYS A 77 -20.07 2.49 0.70
N LYS A 78 -21.09 1.65 0.84
CA LYS A 78 -21.92 1.54 2.04
C LYS A 78 -21.73 0.16 2.65
N PRO A 79 -21.23 0.06 3.90
CA PRO A 79 -21.09 -1.21 4.61
C PRO A 79 -22.42 -1.97 4.63
N SER A 80 -22.37 -3.27 4.37
CA SER A 80 -23.55 -4.14 4.30
C SER A 80 -23.96 -4.61 5.69
N ALA A 81 -25.11 -5.29 5.80
CA ALA A 81 -25.49 -5.92 7.07
C ALA A 81 -24.50 -7.03 7.50
N ALA A 82 -23.92 -7.76 6.54
CA ALA A 82 -22.92 -8.80 6.81
C ALA A 82 -21.57 -8.19 7.28
N HIS A 83 -21.18 -7.05 6.70
CA HIS A 83 -19.97 -6.33 7.06
C HIS A 83 -20.29 -4.86 7.36
N PRO A 84 -20.83 -4.55 8.55
CA PRO A 84 -21.42 -3.25 8.87
C PRO A 84 -20.40 -2.15 9.21
N ARG A 85 -19.10 -2.48 9.16
CA ARG A 85 -18.00 -1.57 9.50
C ARG A 85 -17.04 -1.47 8.32
N PRO A 86 -16.63 -0.27 7.91
CA PRO A 86 -15.56 -0.13 6.94
C PRO A 86 -14.22 -0.54 7.57
N VAL A 87 -13.32 -1.04 6.73
CA VAL A 87 -11.95 -1.41 7.12
C VAL A 87 -11.01 -0.30 6.69
N VAL A 88 -10.18 0.20 7.61
CA VAL A 88 -9.11 1.16 7.30
C VAL A 88 -7.77 0.45 7.45
N LEU A 89 -7.00 0.46 6.36
CA LEU A 89 -5.69 -0.17 6.24
C LEU A 89 -4.58 0.85 6.48
N VAL A 90 -3.67 0.53 7.40
CA VAL A 90 -2.64 1.44 7.92
C VAL A 90 -1.26 0.86 7.63
N HIS A 91 -0.57 1.38 6.63
CA HIS A 91 0.66 0.78 6.09
C HIS A 91 1.83 0.82 7.09
N GLY A 92 2.90 0.06 6.83
CA GLY A 92 4.11 0.09 7.64
C GLY A 92 5.08 1.22 7.32
N THR A 93 6.25 1.17 7.96
CA THR A 93 7.38 2.07 7.70
C THR A 93 7.90 1.86 6.27
N LEU A 94 8.18 2.92 5.52
CA LEU A 94 8.64 2.85 4.11
C LEU A 94 7.63 2.23 3.14
N GLU A 95 6.36 2.23 3.53
CA GLU A 95 5.25 1.80 2.68
C GLU A 95 4.30 2.96 2.43
N ASN A 96 3.23 2.71 1.68
CA ASN A 96 2.17 3.65 1.35
C ASN A 96 0.82 2.95 1.22
N SER A 97 -0.22 3.75 1.01
CA SER A 97 -1.63 3.35 0.92
C SER A 97 -1.94 2.31 -0.16
N THR A 98 -1.02 2.08 -1.11
CA THR A 98 -1.22 1.14 -2.22
C THR A 98 -0.24 -0.02 -2.20
N ASN A 99 1.07 0.24 -2.06
CA ASN A 99 2.08 -0.81 -2.18
C ASN A 99 2.03 -1.86 -1.06
N ASN A 100 1.56 -1.52 0.13
CA ASN A 100 1.40 -2.48 1.22
C ASN A 100 0.17 -3.38 0.96
N TRP A 101 -0.86 -2.83 0.31
CA TRP A 101 -2.21 -3.39 0.32
C TRP A 101 -2.67 -3.99 -1.01
N TRP A 102 -1.78 -4.01 -2.02
CA TRP A 102 -2.07 -4.53 -3.36
C TRP A 102 -2.69 -5.94 -3.38
N SER A 103 -2.34 -6.80 -2.42
CA SER A 103 -2.90 -8.15 -2.31
C SER A 103 -4.05 -8.24 -1.31
N PHE A 104 -3.98 -7.54 -0.18
CA PHE A 104 -4.95 -7.67 0.91
C PHE A 104 -6.24 -6.86 0.71
N ALA A 105 -6.13 -5.63 0.22
CA ALA A 105 -7.31 -4.80 0.02
C ALA A 105 -8.29 -5.39 -1.03
N PRO A 106 -7.85 -5.95 -2.17
CA PRO A 106 -8.75 -6.66 -3.08
C PRO A 106 -9.26 -7.97 -2.49
N TYR A 107 -8.47 -8.62 -1.64
CA TYR A 107 -8.87 -9.84 -0.93
C TYR A 107 -10.06 -9.57 0.01
N LEU A 108 -10.06 -8.43 0.72
CA LEU A 108 -11.18 -7.97 1.53
C LEU A 108 -12.35 -7.43 0.68
N ALA A 109 -12.08 -6.64 -0.36
CA ALA A 109 -13.13 -6.09 -1.22
C ALA A 109 -13.94 -7.21 -1.90
N ARG A 110 -13.28 -8.29 -2.38
CA ARG A 110 -13.97 -9.47 -2.94
C ARG A 110 -14.81 -10.24 -1.91
N ARG A 111 -14.57 -10.02 -0.61
CA ARG A 111 -15.39 -10.55 0.49
C ARG A 111 -16.51 -9.59 0.91
N GLY A 112 -16.67 -8.45 0.23
CA GLY A 112 -17.78 -7.53 0.47
C GLY A 112 -17.51 -6.46 1.52
N TYR A 113 -16.26 -6.27 1.96
CA TYR A 113 -15.90 -5.15 2.85
C TYR A 113 -15.77 -3.84 2.06
N CYS A 114 -16.22 -2.73 2.64
CA CYS A 114 -15.78 -1.39 2.22
C CYS A 114 -14.38 -1.13 2.77
N VAL A 115 -13.37 -1.09 1.91
CA VAL A 115 -11.95 -0.99 2.31
C VAL A 115 -11.38 0.37 1.94
N PHE A 116 -10.65 0.98 2.88
CA PHE A 116 -9.97 2.26 2.71
C PHE A 116 -8.52 2.15 3.16
N SER A 117 -7.63 2.94 2.58
CA SER A 117 -6.24 3.07 2.98
C SER A 117 -5.80 4.52 2.93
N LEU A 118 -4.85 4.88 3.79
CA LEU A 118 -4.30 6.23 3.88
C LEU A 118 -2.79 6.21 3.69
N ASP A 119 -2.26 7.33 3.19
CA ASP A 119 -0.85 7.65 3.37
C ASP A 119 -0.69 8.48 4.64
N TYR A 120 0.38 8.23 5.38
CA TYR A 120 0.72 9.01 6.57
C TYR A 120 2.23 9.16 6.73
N GLY A 121 2.66 10.12 7.54
CA GLY A 121 4.05 10.25 7.97
C GLY A 121 5.00 10.52 6.82
N ARG A 122 4.55 11.28 5.82
CA ARG A 122 5.40 11.67 4.69
C ARG A 122 6.43 12.71 5.13
N LEU A 123 7.64 12.61 4.60
CA LEU A 123 8.68 13.63 4.74
C LEU A 123 8.77 14.50 3.48
N PRO A 124 9.02 15.81 3.61
CA PRO A 124 9.32 16.66 2.46
C PRO A 124 10.51 16.13 1.66
N GLY A 125 10.36 16.04 0.34
CA GLY A 125 11.41 15.56 -0.56
C GLY A 125 11.61 14.04 -0.60
N VAL A 126 10.83 13.27 0.15
CA VAL A 126 10.82 11.80 0.11
C VAL A 126 9.52 11.34 -0.56
N PRO A 127 9.48 11.24 -1.90
CA PRO A 127 8.29 10.75 -2.58
C PRO A 127 8.10 9.25 -2.30
N TYR A 128 6.86 8.78 -2.41
CA TYR A 128 6.45 7.36 -2.31
C TYR A 128 6.50 6.70 -0.92
N PHE A 129 7.43 7.06 -0.04
CA PHE A 129 7.56 6.45 1.28
C PHE A 129 6.83 7.23 2.37
N GLY A 130 5.94 6.55 3.10
CA GLY A 130 5.30 7.03 4.32
C GLY A 130 5.88 6.39 5.59
N GLY A 131 5.29 6.73 6.74
CA GLY A 131 5.71 6.21 8.04
C GLY A 131 7.08 6.70 8.51
N LEU A 132 7.50 7.88 8.05
CA LEU A 132 8.82 8.47 8.35
C LEU A 132 8.75 9.72 9.23
N GLY A 133 7.61 10.42 9.21
CA GLY A 133 7.32 11.53 10.12
C GLY A 133 7.07 11.09 11.56
N PRO A 134 6.91 12.03 12.51
CA PRO A 134 6.63 11.72 13.92
C PRO A 134 5.38 10.86 14.07
N VAL A 135 5.47 9.74 14.80
CA VAL A 135 4.39 8.73 14.86
C VAL A 135 3.12 9.32 15.49
N ALA A 136 3.27 10.18 16.50
CA ALA A 136 2.14 10.87 17.14
C ALA A 136 1.39 11.81 16.17
N ALA A 137 2.10 12.50 15.27
CA ALA A 137 1.48 13.34 14.25
C ALA A 137 0.75 12.47 13.20
N SER A 138 1.34 11.33 12.84
CA SER A 138 0.73 10.37 11.92
C SER A 138 -0.50 9.67 12.48
N ALA A 139 -0.57 9.45 13.79
CA ALA A 139 -1.82 9.04 14.45
C ALA A 139 -2.91 10.11 14.31
N GLY A 140 -2.55 11.39 14.22
CA GLY A 140 -3.46 12.48 13.89
C GLY A 140 -3.96 12.43 12.44
N GLU A 141 -3.08 12.09 11.49
CA GLU A 141 -3.48 11.86 10.08
C GLU A 141 -4.47 10.67 9.99
N LEU A 142 -4.23 9.59 10.74
CA LEU A 142 -5.17 8.48 10.86
C LEU A 142 -6.52 8.94 11.45
N ALA A 143 -6.52 9.76 12.51
CA ALA A 143 -7.74 10.26 13.11
C ALA A 143 -8.63 11.00 12.10
N VAL A 144 -8.03 11.89 11.30
CA VAL A 144 -8.73 12.63 10.24
C VAL A 144 -9.26 11.67 9.17
N HIS A 145 -8.47 10.67 8.78
CA HIS A 145 -8.89 9.70 7.77
C HIS A 145 -10.05 8.84 8.25
N VAL A 146 -10.02 8.33 9.48
CA VAL A 146 -11.11 7.56 10.08
C VAL A 146 -12.39 8.41 10.11
N ASP A 147 -12.32 9.68 10.53
CA ASP A 147 -13.48 10.56 10.55
C ASP A 147 -14.08 10.78 9.15
N LYS A 148 -13.22 10.94 8.13
CA LYS A 148 -13.65 11.03 6.74
C LYS A 148 -14.36 9.76 6.28
N VAL A 149 -13.82 8.58 6.61
CA VAL A 149 -14.38 7.27 6.24
C VAL A 149 -15.73 7.05 6.93
N LEU A 150 -15.83 7.30 8.24
CA LEU A 150 -17.09 7.15 8.99
C LEU A 150 -18.16 8.11 8.46
N LYS A 151 -17.80 9.36 8.18
CA LYS A 151 -18.73 10.33 7.57
C LYS A 151 -19.22 9.89 6.19
N ALA A 152 -18.34 9.38 5.35
CA ALA A 152 -18.70 8.96 3.99
C ALA A 152 -19.56 7.69 3.98
N THR A 153 -19.24 6.72 4.83
CA THR A 153 -19.92 5.43 4.88
C THR A 153 -21.21 5.48 5.69
N GLY A 154 -21.29 6.34 6.71
CA GLY A 154 -22.38 6.40 7.69
C GLY A 154 -22.24 5.42 8.85
N ALA A 155 -21.13 4.66 8.92
CA ALA A 155 -20.87 3.74 10.01
C ALA A 155 -20.47 4.48 11.30
N ALA A 156 -20.83 3.91 12.46
CA ALA A 156 -20.47 4.47 13.76
C ALA A 156 -19.02 4.15 14.18
N LYS A 157 -18.49 3.02 13.71
CA LYS A 157 -17.14 2.54 14.01
C LYS A 157 -16.47 1.94 12.77
N ALA A 158 -15.15 1.98 12.74
CA ALA A 158 -14.31 1.28 11.77
C ALA A 158 -13.58 0.11 12.43
N ASP A 159 -13.17 -0.85 11.61
CA ASP A 159 -12.13 -1.81 11.98
C ASP A 159 -10.81 -1.38 11.35
N LEU A 160 -9.71 -1.43 12.12
CA LEU A 160 -8.38 -1.02 11.68
C LEU A 160 -7.51 -2.25 11.48
N VAL A 161 -6.89 -2.37 10.30
CA VAL A 161 -5.84 -3.38 10.05
C VAL A 161 -4.56 -2.66 9.71
N GLY A 162 -3.47 -3.00 10.37
CA GLY A 162 -2.20 -2.34 10.16
C GLY A 162 -1.03 -3.30 10.11
N HIS A 163 -0.05 -2.97 9.28
CA HIS A 163 1.19 -3.72 9.14
C HIS A 163 2.33 -2.96 9.83
N SER A 164 3.22 -3.65 10.55
CA SER A 164 4.42 -3.05 11.13
C SER A 164 4.08 -1.83 12.01
N GLN A 165 4.66 -0.66 11.74
CA GLN A 165 4.32 0.61 12.38
C GLN A 165 2.80 0.89 12.37
N GLY A 166 2.14 0.60 11.26
CA GLY A 166 0.71 0.83 11.10
C GLY A 166 -0.17 -0.10 11.93
N GLY A 167 0.37 -1.22 12.42
CA GLY A 167 -0.32 -2.08 13.40
C GLY A 167 -0.21 -1.55 14.84
N MET A 168 0.82 -0.76 15.14
CA MET A 168 1.04 -0.13 16.44
C MET A 168 0.38 1.27 16.53
N LEU A 169 0.49 2.07 15.47
CA LEU A 169 0.01 3.46 15.41
C LEU A 169 -1.47 3.66 15.82
N PRO A 170 -2.41 2.75 15.47
CA PRO A 170 -3.79 2.78 15.96
C PRO A 170 -3.95 2.79 17.49
N ARG A 171 -3.00 2.22 18.24
CA ARG A 171 -3.02 2.30 19.72
C ARG A 171 -2.82 3.72 20.20
N TYR A 172 -1.97 4.51 19.54
CA TYR A 172 -1.79 5.93 19.90
C TYR A 172 -3.07 6.74 19.59
N TYR A 173 -3.66 6.52 18.42
CA TYR A 173 -4.93 7.16 18.03
C TYR A 173 -6.05 6.88 19.04
N THR A 174 -6.23 5.63 19.42
CA THR A 174 -7.31 5.22 20.33
C THR A 174 -7.07 5.69 21.77
N LYS A 175 -5.83 5.67 22.26
CA LYS A 175 -5.47 6.15 23.61
C LYS A 175 -5.52 7.66 23.78
N PHE A 176 -5.00 8.42 22.81
CA PHE A 176 -4.69 9.84 23.06
C PHE A 176 -5.45 10.82 22.18
N LEU A 177 -6.07 10.35 21.09
CA LEU A 177 -6.69 11.22 20.09
C LEU A 177 -8.21 10.98 19.93
N GLY A 178 -8.84 10.39 20.96
CA GLY A 178 -10.28 10.19 21.00
C GLY A 178 -10.79 9.11 20.04
N GLY A 179 -9.93 8.20 19.58
CA GLY A 179 -10.31 7.14 18.65
C GLY A 179 -11.10 5.99 19.25
N ALA A 180 -11.03 5.77 20.57
CA ALA A 180 -11.67 4.63 21.23
C ALA A 180 -13.16 4.42 20.90
N PRO A 181 -14.04 5.44 20.92
CA PRO A 181 -15.45 5.26 20.55
C PRO A 181 -15.68 4.99 19.05
N LYS A 182 -14.67 5.22 18.20
CA LYS A 182 -14.76 5.12 16.72
C LYS A 182 -14.16 3.83 16.16
N VAL A 183 -13.57 3.00 17.02
CA VAL A 183 -12.89 1.77 16.62
C VAL A 183 -13.56 0.56 17.28
N ASN A 184 -13.77 -0.50 16.50
CA ASN A 184 -14.29 -1.77 16.98
C ASN A 184 -13.18 -2.81 17.18
N ALA A 185 -12.30 -2.96 16.20
CA ALA A 185 -11.15 -3.85 16.28
C ALA A 185 -9.87 -3.19 15.75
N ILE A 186 -8.73 -3.61 16.31
CA ILE A 186 -7.39 -3.35 15.79
C ILE A 186 -6.74 -4.71 15.50
N VAL A 187 -6.39 -4.94 14.24
CA VAL A 187 -5.65 -6.12 13.79
C VAL A 187 -4.25 -5.67 13.36
N GLY A 188 -3.24 -6.08 14.10
CA GLY A 188 -1.84 -5.82 13.76
C GLY A 188 -1.19 -7.04 13.09
N ILE A 189 -0.62 -6.85 11.92
CA ILE A 189 0.23 -7.83 11.23
C ILE A 189 1.69 -7.38 11.40
N ALA A 190 2.51 -8.23 12.01
CA ALA A 190 3.88 -7.89 12.43
C ALA A 190 4.04 -6.56 13.21
N PRO A 191 3.13 -6.18 14.14
CA PRO A 191 3.13 -4.83 14.71
C PRO A 191 4.27 -4.63 15.71
N ASN A 192 4.98 -3.50 15.65
CA ASN A 192 5.99 -3.14 16.65
C ASN A 192 5.40 -2.48 17.90
N ASN A 193 4.44 -3.14 18.54
CA ASN A 193 3.66 -2.62 19.67
C ASN A 193 4.53 -2.12 20.85
N HIS A 194 5.66 -2.78 21.09
CA HIS A 194 6.61 -2.39 22.14
C HIS A 194 7.92 -1.83 21.57
N GLY A 195 7.90 -1.40 20.31
CA GLY A 195 9.05 -0.90 19.57
C GLY A 195 9.92 -2.00 18.97
N THR A 196 11.00 -1.57 18.34
CA THR A 196 12.05 -2.42 17.78
C THR A 196 13.45 -1.79 18.00
N THR A 197 14.50 -2.43 17.49
CA THR A 197 15.87 -1.98 17.55
C THR A 197 16.25 -1.14 16.32
N LEU A 198 17.29 -0.32 16.47
CA LEU A 198 17.91 0.39 15.34
C LEU A 198 18.42 -0.58 14.26
N SER A 199 18.90 -1.76 14.65
CA SER A 199 19.37 -2.77 13.70
C SER A 199 18.22 -3.33 12.86
N GLY A 200 17.05 -3.58 13.45
CA GLY A 200 15.86 -4.02 12.72
C GLY A 200 15.40 -2.99 11.70
N LEU A 201 15.31 -1.71 12.11
CA LEU A 201 14.97 -0.61 11.20
C LEU A 201 16.02 -0.40 10.10
N THR A 202 17.30 -0.59 10.41
CA THR A 202 18.38 -0.54 9.41
C THR A 202 18.29 -1.71 8.43
N GLY A 203 17.93 -2.90 8.90
CA GLY A 203 17.64 -4.07 8.06
C GLY A 203 16.51 -3.77 7.08
N LEU A 204 15.41 -3.19 7.56
CA LEU A 204 14.28 -2.78 6.72
C LEU A 204 14.70 -1.81 5.59
N LEU A 205 15.55 -0.82 5.90
CA LEU A 205 16.09 0.10 4.89
C LEU A 205 16.91 -0.60 3.78
N ASN A 206 17.49 -1.77 4.07
CA ASN A 206 18.31 -2.52 3.10
C ASN A 206 17.47 -3.31 2.11
N VAL A 207 16.30 -3.79 2.55
CA VAL A 207 15.45 -4.66 1.76
C VAL A 207 14.41 -3.88 0.96
N VAL A 208 14.05 -2.66 1.39
CA VAL A 208 13.15 -1.78 0.64
C VAL A 208 13.94 -1.00 -0.43
N PRO A 209 13.72 -1.26 -1.73
CA PRO A 209 14.49 -0.64 -2.80
C PRO A 209 14.37 0.89 -2.80
N GLY A 210 15.50 1.59 -2.82
CA GLY A 210 15.56 3.06 -2.87
C GLY A 210 15.34 3.77 -1.52
N ALA A 211 15.04 3.04 -0.43
CA ALA A 211 14.77 3.65 0.87
C ALA A 211 15.98 4.42 1.44
N ARG A 212 17.18 3.82 1.37
CA ARG A 212 18.44 4.46 1.83
C ARG A 212 18.75 5.76 1.09
N ASP A 213 18.55 5.77 -0.22
CA ASP A 213 18.87 6.95 -1.05
C ASP A 213 17.84 8.07 -0.88
N ALA A 214 16.60 7.70 -0.54
CA ALA A 214 15.49 8.61 -0.35
C ALA A 214 15.57 9.31 1.02
N ILE A 215 16.00 8.62 2.08
CA ILE A 215 16.14 9.21 3.42
C ILE A 215 17.54 9.83 3.57
N ARG A 216 17.65 11.09 3.16
CA ARG A 216 18.91 11.88 3.26
C ARG A 216 18.99 12.75 4.52
N GLY A 217 17.95 12.75 5.35
CA GLY A 217 17.82 13.58 6.54
C GLY A 217 17.25 12.81 7.73
N THR A 218 16.71 13.53 8.71
CA THR A 218 16.09 12.91 9.88
C THR A 218 14.76 12.26 9.52
N ALA A 219 14.51 11.06 10.05
CA ALA A 219 13.23 10.37 9.97
C ALA A 219 12.73 10.09 11.40
N PRO A 220 12.01 11.04 12.02
CA PRO A 220 11.55 10.93 13.40
C PRO A 220 10.75 9.65 13.67
N GLY A 221 9.97 9.18 12.69
CA GLY A 221 9.21 7.95 12.79
C GLY A 221 10.07 6.71 13.02
N LEU A 222 11.31 6.69 12.52
CA LEU A 222 12.26 5.60 12.81
C LEU A 222 12.71 5.67 14.28
N THR A 223 13.05 6.86 14.77
CA THR A 223 13.49 7.06 16.16
C THR A 223 12.37 6.78 17.17
N ASP A 224 11.14 7.21 16.87
CA ASP A 224 9.97 6.96 17.72
C ASP A 224 9.71 5.46 17.91
N GLN A 225 10.04 4.63 16.92
CA GLN A 225 9.84 3.18 16.98
C GLN A 225 10.89 2.42 17.80
N VAL A 226 11.97 3.09 18.23
CA VAL A 226 13.03 2.44 19.01
C VAL A 226 12.54 2.09 20.41
N VAL A 227 12.83 0.87 20.88
CA VAL A 227 12.55 0.46 22.27
C VAL A 227 13.13 1.48 23.24
N GLY A 228 12.31 1.95 24.18
CA GLY A 228 12.72 2.94 25.18
C GLY A 228 12.68 4.40 24.71
N SER A 229 12.29 4.67 23.46
CA SER A 229 11.99 6.04 23.02
C SER A 229 10.91 6.67 23.90
N GLU A 230 10.87 8.01 23.97
CA GLU A 230 9.81 8.70 24.71
C GLU A 230 8.41 8.36 24.18
N PHE A 231 8.29 8.21 22.86
CA PHE A 231 7.06 7.77 22.22
C PHE A 231 6.64 6.37 22.71
N MET A 232 7.54 5.38 22.67
CA MET A 232 7.21 4.01 23.09
C MET A 232 6.93 3.90 24.58
N ARG A 233 7.64 4.65 25.42
CA ARG A 233 7.37 4.72 26.86
C ARG A 233 5.96 5.26 27.12
N LYS A 234 5.61 6.38 26.48
CA LYS A 234 4.28 6.99 26.60
C LYS A 234 3.17 6.07 26.07
N LEU A 235 3.39 5.45 24.90
CA LEU A 235 2.39 4.58 24.29
C LEU A 235 2.06 3.36 25.15
N ASN A 236 3.07 2.74 25.76
CA ASN A 236 2.91 1.52 26.55
C ASN A 236 2.59 1.76 28.03
N GLU A 237 2.53 3.02 28.46
CA GLU A 237 2.02 3.38 29.78
C GLU A 237 0.52 3.06 29.89
N GLY A 238 0.12 2.56 31.06
CA GLY A 238 -1.28 2.21 31.36
C GLY A 238 -1.81 0.91 30.75
N GLY A 239 -0.92 0.05 30.22
CA GLY A 239 -1.30 -1.26 29.65
C GLY A 239 -1.65 -1.21 28.17
N ASP A 240 -1.85 -2.35 27.52
CA ASP A 240 -1.87 -2.42 26.05
C ASP A 240 -3.19 -2.07 25.38
N THR A 241 -4.29 -2.30 26.10
CA THR A 241 -5.63 -2.35 25.53
C THR A 241 -6.56 -1.35 26.18
N LEU A 242 -7.56 -0.90 25.43
CA LEU A 242 -8.69 -0.14 25.96
C LEU A 242 -9.97 -1.00 25.98
N PRO A 243 -10.86 -0.83 26.96
CA PRO A 243 -12.16 -1.47 26.97
C PRO A 243 -12.97 -1.16 25.70
N GLY A 244 -13.72 -2.16 25.19
CA GLY A 244 -14.61 -1.98 24.04
C GLY A 244 -13.93 -2.04 22.67
N ILE A 245 -12.64 -2.37 22.62
CA ILE A 245 -11.88 -2.65 21.38
C ILE A 245 -11.36 -4.09 21.42
N ARG A 246 -11.53 -4.83 20.32
CA ARG A 246 -10.91 -6.15 20.15
C ARG A 246 -9.54 -6.01 19.53
N TYR A 247 -8.57 -6.78 20.00
CA TYR A 247 -7.21 -6.73 19.50
C TYR A 247 -6.82 -8.09 18.94
N THR A 248 -6.26 -8.11 17.73
CA THR A 248 -5.62 -9.32 17.18
C THR A 248 -4.22 -8.96 16.71
N VAL A 249 -3.23 -9.75 17.12
CA VAL A 249 -1.86 -9.62 16.64
C VAL A 249 -1.49 -10.90 15.90
N ILE A 250 -1.00 -10.75 14.68
CA ILE A 250 -0.50 -11.84 13.85
C ILE A 250 1.00 -11.61 13.67
N ALA A 251 1.80 -12.50 14.24
CA ALA A 251 3.26 -12.41 14.23
C ALA A 251 3.87 -13.64 13.56
N THR A 252 5.12 -13.50 13.14
CA THR A 252 5.96 -14.58 12.62
C THR A 252 7.21 -14.73 13.48
N ARG A 253 7.67 -15.96 13.71
CA ARG A 253 8.94 -16.19 14.42
C ARG A 253 10.17 -15.80 13.59
N TRP A 254 9.98 -15.62 12.28
CA TRP A 254 11.03 -15.26 11.33
C TRP A 254 11.21 -13.74 11.17
N ASP A 255 10.50 -12.95 11.98
CA ASP A 255 10.59 -11.49 11.92
C ASP A 255 11.99 -11.02 12.28
N GLU A 256 12.66 -10.40 11.32
CA GLU A 256 14.01 -9.86 11.39
C GLU A 256 14.03 -8.37 11.69
N VAL A 257 12.87 -7.69 11.64
CA VAL A 257 12.75 -6.25 11.83
C VAL A 257 12.29 -5.93 13.24
N VAL A 258 11.37 -6.69 13.82
CA VAL A 258 10.81 -6.50 15.16
C VAL A 258 11.19 -7.67 16.05
N THR A 259 12.41 -7.58 16.60
CA THR A 259 13.03 -8.65 17.39
C THR A 259 13.17 -8.25 18.87
N PRO A 260 12.89 -9.16 19.81
CA PRO A 260 12.31 -10.49 19.62
C PRO A 260 10.83 -10.44 19.19
N TYR A 261 10.39 -11.28 18.25
CA TYR A 261 9.02 -11.21 17.69
C TYR A 261 7.88 -11.21 18.72
N ARG A 262 8.09 -11.80 19.91
CA ARG A 262 7.08 -11.81 20.98
C ARG A 262 6.77 -10.42 21.53
N THR A 263 7.63 -9.42 21.35
CA THR A 263 7.36 -8.03 21.74
C THR A 263 6.25 -7.40 20.89
N GLN A 264 5.85 -8.04 19.79
CA GLN A 264 4.72 -7.62 18.98
C GLN A 264 3.38 -7.90 19.67
N PHE A 265 3.32 -8.95 20.50
CA PHE A 265 2.09 -9.35 21.18
C PHE A 265 1.62 -8.32 22.19
N LEU A 266 0.30 -8.28 22.38
CA LEU A 266 -0.37 -7.42 23.36
C LEU A 266 -0.83 -8.24 24.57
N SER A 267 -1.04 -7.58 25.70
CA SER A 267 -1.56 -8.17 26.94
C SER A 267 -2.79 -7.41 27.45
N GLY A 268 -3.91 -8.10 27.62
CA GLY A 268 -5.11 -7.50 28.19
C GLY A 268 -6.40 -8.21 27.77
N PRO A 269 -7.55 -7.76 28.27
CA PRO A 269 -8.85 -8.28 27.85
C PRO A 269 -9.08 -8.08 26.34
N GLY A 270 -9.67 -9.09 25.69
CA GLY A 270 -10.04 -9.00 24.28
C GLY A 270 -8.86 -9.08 23.29
N VAL A 271 -7.66 -9.50 23.75
CA VAL A 271 -6.51 -9.76 22.90
C VAL A 271 -6.51 -11.20 22.39
N ARG A 272 -6.24 -11.37 21.10
CA ARG A 272 -5.85 -12.63 20.46
C ARG A 272 -4.47 -12.48 19.82
N ASN A 273 -3.46 -13.14 20.38
CA ASN A 273 -2.13 -13.21 19.79
C ASN A 273 -1.99 -14.51 18.98
N VAL A 274 -1.54 -14.41 17.75
CA VAL A 274 -1.39 -15.50 16.79
C VAL A 274 0.04 -15.55 16.30
N LEU A 275 0.65 -16.72 16.36
CA LEU A 275 1.88 -17.02 15.67
C LEU A 275 1.53 -17.79 14.39
N VAL A 276 1.87 -17.30 13.21
CA VAL A 276 1.47 -17.97 11.96
C VAL A 276 2.01 -19.40 11.83
N GLN A 277 3.16 -19.68 12.46
CA GLN A 277 3.69 -21.05 12.51
C GLN A 277 2.85 -22.03 13.34
N ASP A 278 1.96 -21.55 14.21
CA ASP A 278 1.00 -22.42 14.92
C ASP A 278 -0.17 -22.83 14.01
N LEU A 279 -0.40 -22.07 12.92
CA LEU A 279 -1.42 -22.34 11.90
C LEU A 279 -0.84 -23.13 10.72
N CYS A 280 0.36 -22.77 10.30
CA CYS A 280 1.12 -23.49 9.29
C CYS A 280 2.62 -23.52 9.63
N PRO A 281 3.14 -24.65 10.12
CA PRO A 281 4.55 -24.75 10.53
C PRO A 281 5.59 -24.49 9.43
N VAL A 282 5.19 -24.60 8.16
CA VAL A 282 6.06 -24.37 6.99
C VAL A 282 5.96 -22.94 6.43
N ASP A 283 5.14 -22.08 7.04
CA ASP A 283 5.11 -20.67 6.72
C ASP A 283 6.40 -19.99 7.23
N ILE A 284 7.20 -19.52 6.28
CA ILE A 284 8.49 -18.86 6.52
C ILE A 284 8.43 -17.36 6.23
N SER A 285 7.24 -16.77 6.11
CA SER A 285 7.08 -15.34 5.87
C SER A 285 7.81 -14.53 6.94
N GLU A 286 8.67 -13.63 6.47
CA GLU A 286 9.39 -12.63 7.27
C GLU A 286 8.53 -11.37 7.47
N HIS A 287 9.09 -10.31 8.05
CA HIS A 287 8.35 -9.10 8.42
C HIS A 287 7.49 -8.53 7.28
N LEU A 288 8.08 -8.28 6.11
CA LEU A 288 7.40 -7.69 4.95
C LEU A 288 6.44 -8.67 4.28
N ALA A 289 6.86 -9.91 4.05
CA ALA A 289 6.03 -10.93 3.41
C ALA A 289 4.73 -11.16 4.18
N LEU A 290 4.81 -11.20 5.52
CA LEU A 290 3.65 -11.38 6.39
C LEU A 290 2.58 -10.30 6.17
N GLY A 291 3.02 -9.04 6.01
CA GLY A 291 2.12 -7.89 5.83
C GLY A 291 1.68 -7.62 4.39
N THR A 292 2.36 -8.16 3.39
CA THR A 292 2.17 -7.75 1.99
C THR A 292 1.62 -8.85 1.08
N ILE A 293 1.92 -10.12 1.35
CA ILE A 293 1.55 -11.24 0.47
C ILE A 293 1.03 -12.48 1.18
N ASP A 294 1.22 -12.61 2.49
CA ASP A 294 0.90 -13.82 3.22
C ASP A 294 -0.61 -14.09 3.34
N ARG A 295 -1.06 -15.18 2.73
CA ARG A 295 -2.48 -15.57 2.71
C ARG A 295 -2.99 -16.11 4.04
N ILE A 296 -2.13 -16.71 4.87
CA ILE A 296 -2.50 -17.16 6.21
C ILE A 296 -2.78 -15.94 7.07
N ALA A 297 -1.85 -14.98 7.10
CA ALA A 297 -2.03 -13.73 7.83
C ALA A 297 -3.26 -12.96 7.37
N PHE A 298 -3.51 -12.89 6.05
CA PHE A 298 -4.70 -12.23 5.51
C PHE A 298 -6.01 -12.95 5.83
N HIS A 299 -6.00 -14.28 5.86
CA HIS A 299 -7.17 -15.06 6.27
C HIS A 299 -7.49 -14.86 7.74
N GLU A 300 -6.47 -14.93 8.61
CA GLU A 300 -6.62 -14.65 10.03
C GLU A 300 -7.06 -13.22 10.31
N ALA A 301 -6.52 -12.25 9.58
CA ALA A 301 -6.94 -10.86 9.69
C ALA A 301 -8.41 -10.69 9.28
N ALA A 302 -8.85 -11.32 8.19
CA ALA A 302 -10.25 -11.30 7.79
C ALA A 302 -11.18 -11.98 8.82
N GLY A 303 -10.75 -13.12 9.40
CA GLY A 303 -11.48 -13.78 10.48
C GLY A 303 -11.61 -12.89 11.73
N ALA A 304 -10.60 -12.06 12.04
CA ALA A 304 -10.69 -11.11 13.14
C ALA A 304 -11.71 -9.97 12.88
N LEU A 305 -11.99 -9.63 11.62
CA LEU A 305 -12.98 -8.62 11.22
C LEU A 305 -14.42 -9.15 11.32
N ASP A 306 -14.62 -10.46 11.15
CA ASP A 306 -15.91 -11.16 11.27
C ASP A 306 -15.77 -12.49 12.04
N PRO A 307 -15.65 -12.45 13.38
CA PRO A 307 -15.39 -13.64 14.19
C PRO A 307 -16.51 -14.67 14.17
N GLU A 308 -17.75 -14.24 13.91
CA GLU A 308 -18.93 -15.14 13.90
C GLU A 308 -18.88 -16.13 12.73
N HIS A 309 -18.24 -15.74 11.63
CA HIS A 309 -18.09 -16.55 10.42
C HIS A 309 -16.64 -16.95 10.14
N ALA A 310 -15.72 -16.73 11.10
CA ALA A 310 -14.31 -17.01 10.91
C ALA A 310 -14.04 -18.52 10.82
N THR A 311 -13.29 -18.91 9.78
CA THR A 311 -12.71 -20.25 9.66
C THR A 311 -11.24 -20.22 10.05
N PRO A 312 -10.70 -21.25 10.73
CA PRO A 312 -9.27 -21.30 11.04
C PRO A 312 -8.42 -21.35 9.76
N ALA A 313 -7.38 -20.51 9.66
CA ALA A 313 -6.39 -20.67 8.61
C ALA A 313 -5.52 -21.92 8.86
N ASN A 314 -4.97 -22.48 7.79
CA ASN A 314 -4.02 -23.59 7.84
C ASN A 314 -3.10 -23.54 6.61
N CYS A 315 -2.19 -24.51 6.46
CA CYS A 315 -1.28 -24.51 5.31
C CYS A 315 -1.97 -24.54 3.93
N ALA A 316 -3.18 -25.09 3.80
CA ALA A 316 -3.91 -25.07 2.53
C ALA A 316 -4.34 -23.64 2.14
N THR A 317 -4.43 -22.72 3.10
CA THR A 317 -4.74 -21.30 2.85
C THR A 317 -3.67 -20.62 1.98
N LEU A 318 -2.42 -21.11 1.98
CA LEU A 318 -1.37 -20.59 1.09
C LEU A 318 -1.70 -20.76 -0.41
N LEU A 319 -2.65 -21.65 -0.75
CA LEU A 319 -3.03 -21.97 -2.12
C LEU A 319 -4.26 -21.18 -2.63
N THR A 320 -4.83 -20.28 -1.81
CA THR A 320 -6.09 -19.56 -2.09
C THR A 320 -5.93 -18.05 -2.07
#